data_AF-A0A059LCS9-F1
#
_entry.id   AF-A0A059LCS9-F1
#
_cell.length_a   1.000
_cell.length_b   1.000
_cell.length_c   1.000
_cell.angle_alpha   90.00
_cell.angle_beta   90.00
_cell.angle_gamma   90.00
#
_symmetry.space_group_name_H-M   'P 1'
#
loop_
_entity.id
_entity.type
_entity.pdbx_description
1 polymer ?
#
loop_
_entity_poly.entity_id
_entity_poly.type
_entity_poly.pdbx_seq_one_letter_code
_entity_poly.pdbx_strand_id
1 'polypeptide(L)'
;MNEPGRADWEGFASGTRAAARGGITTVVDMPINSKPAIVSARTLAAKIAAAKNQTTVEVGFWGGITPQNAADAGELRRMVRAGALGFKAFLSPSGMDDFENVSPADVAAALPLLKALGVPLMLHAEIVDDDVPEEGDPHDYAWFLARRPERFEERAVDEIIRVLRQDTSAAEPGFGVHVAHVSSALALVKLQAAQAKGLPLTTE
;
A
#
# COMPACT_ATOMS: atom_id res chain seq x y z
N MET A 1 -4.62 -7.47 9.59
CA MET A 1 -4.89 -8.83 10.07
C MET A 1 -4.21 -9.82 9.14
N ASN A 2 -3.49 -10.76 9.74
CA ASN A 2 -2.56 -11.66 9.05
C ASN A 2 -3.18 -13.05 8.81
N GLU A 3 -4.50 -13.14 8.90
CA GLU A 3 -5.29 -14.31 8.58
C GLU A 3 -5.80 -14.21 7.14
N PRO A 4 -5.74 -15.27 6.32
CA PRO A 4 -5.24 -16.61 6.64
C PRO A 4 -3.71 -16.70 6.68
N GLY A 5 -3.20 -17.82 7.21
CA GLY A 5 -1.81 -18.24 7.09
C GLY A 5 -0.85 -17.77 8.17
N ARG A 6 -1.10 -16.63 8.82
CA ARG A 6 -0.32 -16.12 9.97
C ARG A 6 -1.23 -15.54 11.05
N ALA A 7 -2.34 -16.21 11.32
CA ALA A 7 -3.36 -15.76 12.26
C ALA A 7 -2.85 -15.68 13.72
N ASP A 8 -1.76 -16.37 14.03
CA ASP A 8 -1.03 -16.31 15.30
C ASP A 8 -0.33 -14.97 15.53
N TRP A 9 -0.03 -14.20 14.47
CA TRP A 9 0.49 -12.84 14.61
C TRP A 9 -0.62 -11.86 15.01
N GLU A 10 -1.72 -11.85 14.25
CA GLU A 10 -2.95 -11.12 14.56
C GLU A 10 -4.09 -11.61 13.63
N GLY A 11 -5.17 -12.14 14.20
CA GLY A 11 -6.34 -12.67 13.48
C GLY A 11 -7.50 -11.67 13.39
N PHE A 12 -8.55 -12.01 12.63
CA PHE A 12 -9.73 -11.11 12.52
C PHE A 12 -10.48 -10.98 13.85
N ALA A 13 -10.65 -12.06 14.60
CA ALA A 13 -11.34 -12.04 15.89
C ALA A 13 -10.69 -11.11 16.92
N SER A 14 -9.37 -11.20 17.09
CA SER A 14 -8.61 -10.37 18.04
C SER A 14 -8.46 -8.94 17.53
N GLY A 15 -8.04 -8.76 16.27
CA GLY A 15 -7.82 -7.44 15.70
C GLY A 15 -9.09 -6.58 15.66
N THR A 16 -10.22 -7.13 15.25
CA THR A 16 -11.49 -6.35 15.22
C THR A 16 -12.04 -6.07 16.60
N ARG A 17 -11.82 -6.96 17.58
CA ARG A 17 -12.19 -6.71 18.98
C ARG A 17 -11.33 -5.60 19.60
N ALA A 18 -10.04 -5.55 19.26
CA ALA A 18 -9.16 -4.46 19.65
C ALA A 18 -9.62 -3.13 19.03
N ALA A 19 -9.95 -3.12 17.74
CA ALA A 19 -10.52 -1.96 17.05
C ALA A 19 -11.80 -1.44 17.74
N ALA A 20 -12.75 -2.34 18.04
CA ALA A 20 -13.99 -2.00 18.74
C ALA A 20 -13.72 -1.36 20.10
N ARG A 21 -12.78 -1.90 20.88
CA ARG A 21 -12.39 -1.35 22.19
C ARG A 21 -11.74 0.04 22.08
N GLY A 22 -11.09 0.33 20.96
CA GLY A 22 -10.54 1.64 20.63
C GLY A 22 -11.56 2.63 20.08
N GLY A 23 -12.84 2.25 19.94
CA GLY A 23 -13.87 3.10 19.34
C GLY A 23 -13.85 3.15 17.81
N ILE A 24 -13.07 2.27 17.16
CA ILE A 24 -12.99 2.15 15.70
C ILE A 24 -14.12 1.20 15.26
N THR A 25 -14.99 1.66 14.35
CA THR A 25 -16.14 0.88 13.84
C THR A 25 -15.90 0.27 12.46
N THR A 26 -14.82 0.66 11.79
CA THR A 26 -14.48 0.18 10.45
C THR A 26 -12.97 0.12 10.29
N VAL A 27 -12.47 -0.97 9.73
CA VAL A 27 -11.06 -1.15 9.39
C VAL A 27 -10.94 -1.55 7.93
N VAL A 28 -9.90 -1.10 7.24
CA VAL A 28 -9.59 -1.55 5.89
C VAL A 28 -8.29 -2.34 5.94
N ASP A 29 -8.39 -3.64 5.74
CA ASP A 29 -7.29 -4.57 5.95
C ASP A 29 -6.31 -4.57 4.77
N MET A 30 -5.02 -4.51 5.09
CA MET A 30 -3.93 -4.44 4.12
C MET A 30 -3.74 -5.78 3.38
N PRO A 31 -3.23 -5.75 2.12
CA PRO A 31 -3.13 -6.97 1.31
C PRO A 31 -1.93 -7.85 1.68
N ILE A 32 -1.08 -7.41 2.60
CA ILE A 32 0.19 -8.03 2.95
C ILE A 32 0.10 -8.75 4.31
N ASN A 33 1.13 -9.54 4.64
CA ASN A 33 1.35 -10.32 5.86
C ASN A 33 0.45 -11.56 6.03
N SER A 34 -0.80 -11.52 5.57
CA SER A 34 -1.55 -12.76 5.36
C SER A 34 -0.85 -13.62 4.33
N LYS A 35 -0.91 -14.95 4.49
CA LYS A 35 -0.32 -15.91 3.55
C LYS A 35 -1.43 -16.79 2.96
N PRO A 36 -1.69 -16.72 1.64
CA PRO A 36 -1.03 -15.85 0.66
C PRO A 36 -1.46 -14.36 0.78
N ALA A 37 -0.59 -13.46 0.32
CA ALA A 37 -0.93 -12.05 0.16
C ALA A 37 -2.02 -11.82 -0.91
N ILE A 38 -2.75 -10.70 -0.82
CA ILE A 38 -3.91 -10.38 -1.67
C ILE A 38 -3.47 -9.78 -3.02
N VAL A 39 -2.74 -10.54 -3.84
CA VAL A 39 -2.27 -10.09 -5.17
C VAL A 39 -3.15 -10.58 -6.33
N SER A 40 -4.26 -11.25 -6.01
CA SER A 40 -5.26 -11.74 -6.96
C SER A 40 -6.67 -11.75 -6.35
N ALA A 41 -7.70 -11.80 -7.18
CA ALA A 41 -9.10 -11.95 -6.79
C ALA A 41 -9.33 -13.27 -6.04
N ARG A 42 -8.58 -14.32 -6.37
CA ARG A 42 -8.60 -15.60 -5.65
C ARG A 42 -8.11 -15.44 -4.21
N THR A 43 -6.97 -14.79 -4.02
CA THR A 43 -6.41 -14.55 -2.68
C THR A 43 -7.25 -13.57 -1.87
N LEU A 44 -7.87 -12.58 -2.54
CA LEU A 44 -8.84 -11.67 -1.91
C LEU A 44 -10.07 -12.44 -1.40
N ALA A 45 -10.66 -13.30 -2.24
CA ALA A 45 -11.81 -14.11 -1.86
C ALA A 45 -11.49 -15.03 -0.67
N ALA A 46 -10.28 -15.60 -0.64
CA ALA A 46 -9.80 -16.40 0.49
C ALA A 46 -9.72 -15.58 1.79
N LYS A 47 -9.22 -14.33 1.74
CA LYS A 47 -9.14 -13.46 2.91
C LYS A 47 -10.51 -12.99 3.39
N ILE A 48 -11.40 -12.63 2.47
CA ILE A 48 -12.81 -12.31 2.78
C ILE A 48 -13.47 -13.51 3.46
N ALA A 49 -13.27 -14.72 2.94
CA ALA A 49 -13.82 -15.93 3.54
C ALA A 49 -13.28 -16.19 4.95
N ALA A 50 -11.99 -15.95 5.17
CA ALA A 50 -11.37 -16.09 6.48
C ALA A 50 -11.96 -15.10 7.51
N ALA A 51 -12.28 -13.87 7.12
CA ALA A 51 -12.88 -12.89 8.02
C ALA A 51 -14.34 -13.22 8.44
N LYS A 52 -15.06 -14.07 7.70
CA LYS A 52 -16.50 -14.31 7.93
C LYS A 52 -16.78 -14.83 9.35
N ASN A 53 -17.85 -14.31 9.94
CA ASN A 53 -18.41 -14.74 11.24
C ASN A 53 -17.48 -14.58 12.46
N GLN A 54 -16.41 -13.78 12.36
CA GLN A 54 -15.51 -13.53 13.49
C GLN A 54 -15.14 -12.05 13.68
N THR A 55 -15.70 -11.14 12.89
CA THR A 55 -15.42 -9.70 12.96
C THR A 55 -16.35 -8.99 13.94
N THR A 56 -15.80 -8.13 14.79
CA THR A 56 -16.56 -7.29 15.74
C THR A 56 -16.94 -5.92 15.15
N VAL A 57 -16.26 -5.51 14.08
CA VAL A 57 -16.43 -4.23 13.38
C VAL A 57 -16.47 -4.48 11.88
N GLU A 58 -16.86 -3.48 11.09
CA GLU A 58 -16.86 -3.58 9.63
C GLU A 58 -15.44 -3.71 9.07
N VAL A 59 -15.26 -4.57 8.06
CA VAL A 59 -13.95 -4.84 7.45
C VAL A 59 -14.02 -4.67 5.93
N GLY A 60 -13.24 -3.72 5.41
CA GLY A 60 -12.91 -3.60 3.99
C GLY A 60 -11.55 -4.23 3.67
N PHE A 61 -11.21 -4.36 2.38
CA PHE A 61 -9.96 -4.99 1.95
C PHE A 61 -9.28 -4.18 0.86
N TRP A 62 -7.97 -3.98 1.02
CA TRP A 62 -7.09 -3.51 -0.04
C TRP A 62 -6.67 -4.69 -0.94
N GLY A 63 -6.56 -4.45 -2.24
CA GLY A 63 -5.80 -5.30 -3.16
C GLY A 63 -4.31 -4.97 -3.14
N GLY A 64 -3.47 -5.92 -3.51
CA GLY A 64 -2.03 -5.72 -3.68
C GLY A 64 -1.63 -5.53 -5.14
N ILE A 65 -0.71 -4.59 -5.39
CA ILE A 65 -0.01 -4.49 -6.67
C ILE A 65 1.44 -4.93 -6.49
N THR A 66 1.87 -5.78 -7.41
CA THR A 66 3.22 -6.34 -7.54
C THR A 66 3.62 -6.28 -9.02
N PRO A 67 4.91 -6.44 -9.35
CA PRO A 67 5.35 -6.47 -10.76
C PRO A 67 4.55 -7.47 -11.62
N GLN A 68 4.10 -8.58 -11.04
CA GLN A 68 3.39 -9.64 -11.74
C GLN A 68 1.96 -9.25 -12.19
N ASN A 69 1.31 -8.31 -11.50
CA ASN A 69 -0.08 -7.92 -11.79
C ASN A 69 -0.26 -6.44 -12.15
N ALA A 70 0.78 -5.61 -12.08
CA ALA A 70 0.72 -4.17 -12.33
C ALA A 70 0.15 -3.80 -13.71
N ALA A 71 0.40 -4.63 -14.72
CA ALA A 71 -0.12 -4.46 -16.09
C ALA A 71 -1.32 -5.37 -16.43
N ASP A 72 -1.84 -6.16 -15.47
CA ASP A 72 -2.95 -7.10 -15.71
C ASP A 72 -4.31 -6.45 -15.44
N ALA A 73 -4.84 -5.77 -16.46
CA ALA A 73 -6.17 -5.15 -16.42
C ALA A 73 -7.30 -6.15 -16.13
N GLY A 74 -7.13 -7.43 -16.48
CA GLY A 74 -8.10 -8.48 -16.23
C GLY A 74 -8.18 -8.81 -14.74
N GLU A 75 -7.03 -9.00 -14.11
CA GLU A 75 -6.90 -9.34 -12.69
C GLU A 75 -7.32 -8.18 -11.80
N LEU A 76 -6.82 -6.96 -12.04
CA LEU A 76 -7.20 -5.79 -11.24
C LEU A 76 -8.71 -5.56 -11.28
N ARG A 77 -9.34 -5.72 -12.46
CA ARG A 77 -10.81 -5.64 -12.58
C ARG A 77 -11.53 -6.77 -11.83
N ARG A 78 -10.99 -7.99 -11.82
CA ARG A 78 -11.54 -9.10 -11.02
C ARG A 78 -11.47 -8.79 -9.52
N MET A 79 -10.37 -8.19 -9.05
CA MET A 79 -10.19 -7.81 -7.65
C MET A 79 -11.19 -6.72 -7.22
N VAL A 80 -11.37 -5.67 -8.01
CA VAL A 80 -12.39 -4.63 -7.75
C VAL A 80 -13.79 -5.24 -7.69
N ARG A 81 -14.17 -6.10 -8.65
CA ARG A 81 -15.47 -6.81 -8.62
C ARG A 81 -15.64 -7.74 -7.42
N ALA A 82 -14.55 -8.26 -6.89
CA ALA A 82 -14.56 -9.10 -5.70
C ALA A 82 -14.60 -8.28 -4.38
N GLY A 83 -14.60 -6.95 -4.45
CA GLY A 83 -14.78 -6.06 -3.31
C GLY A 83 -13.50 -5.36 -2.81
N ALA A 84 -12.41 -5.35 -3.59
CA ALA A 84 -11.25 -4.53 -3.26
C ALA A 84 -11.64 -3.04 -3.29
N LEU A 85 -11.37 -2.30 -2.19
CA LEU A 85 -11.67 -0.87 -2.09
C LEU A 85 -10.64 0.02 -2.79
N GLY A 86 -9.52 -0.56 -3.18
CA GLY A 86 -8.40 0.08 -3.84
C GLY A 86 -7.20 -0.84 -3.81
N PHE A 87 -6.02 -0.31 -4.15
CA PHE A 87 -4.79 -1.09 -4.18
C PHE A 87 -3.68 -0.48 -3.33
N LYS A 88 -2.83 -1.32 -2.76
CA LYS A 88 -1.61 -0.94 -2.04
C LYS A 88 -0.40 -1.51 -2.77
N ALA A 89 0.67 -0.74 -2.89
CA ALA A 89 1.97 -1.19 -3.36
C ALA A 89 3.10 -0.67 -2.46
N PHE A 90 4.30 -1.26 -2.58
CA PHE A 90 5.50 -0.86 -1.86
C PHE A 90 6.60 -0.53 -2.86
N LEU A 91 7.27 0.61 -2.72
CA LEU A 91 8.45 0.96 -3.55
C LEU A 91 9.76 0.39 -2.98
N SER A 92 9.71 -0.19 -1.78
CA SER A 92 10.82 -0.85 -1.09
C SER A 92 10.44 -2.29 -0.71
N PRO A 93 11.41 -3.20 -0.51
CA PRO A 93 11.15 -4.55 -0.06
C PRO A 93 10.31 -4.57 1.24
N SER A 94 9.20 -5.30 1.19
CA SER A 94 8.20 -5.33 2.26
C SER A 94 8.53 -6.29 3.41
N GLY A 95 9.58 -7.11 3.25
CA GLY A 95 9.92 -8.21 4.16
C GLY A 95 9.12 -9.49 3.92
N MET A 96 8.30 -9.54 2.86
CA MET A 96 7.43 -10.67 2.53
C MET A 96 7.71 -11.20 1.13
N ASP A 97 8.07 -12.48 1.01
CA ASP A 97 8.40 -13.11 -0.28
C ASP A 97 7.21 -13.16 -1.25
N ASP A 98 5.98 -13.17 -0.75
CA ASP A 98 4.75 -13.22 -1.54
C ASP A 98 4.15 -11.83 -1.82
N PHE A 99 4.90 -10.75 -1.53
CA PHE A 99 4.54 -9.37 -1.86
C PHE A 99 5.79 -8.58 -2.31
N GLU A 100 6.18 -8.80 -3.56
CA GLU A 100 7.32 -8.11 -4.18
C GLU A 100 7.04 -6.61 -4.35
N ASN A 101 8.07 -5.79 -4.14
CA ASN A 101 7.98 -4.35 -4.31
C ASN A 101 7.90 -3.96 -5.79
N VAL A 102 7.17 -2.88 -6.06
CA VAL A 102 7.04 -2.30 -7.40
C VAL A 102 8.18 -1.33 -7.68
N SER A 103 8.53 -1.17 -8.95
CA SER A 103 9.33 -0.05 -9.44
C SER A 103 8.43 1.14 -9.83
N PRO A 104 8.98 2.34 -10.04
CA PRO A 104 8.24 3.46 -10.63
C PRO A 104 7.62 3.12 -12.00
N ALA A 105 8.23 2.21 -12.77
CA ALA A 105 7.70 1.77 -14.06
C ALA A 105 6.43 0.91 -13.88
N ASP A 106 6.41 0.04 -12.87
CA ASP A 106 5.23 -0.76 -12.54
C ASP A 106 4.08 0.12 -12.04
N VAL A 107 4.37 1.14 -11.23
CA VAL A 107 3.39 2.15 -10.83
C VAL A 107 2.82 2.85 -12.06
N ALA A 108 3.68 3.29 -12.99
CA ALA A 108 3.25 3.92 -14.24
C ALA A 108 2.38 2.99 -15.10
N ALA A 109 2.66 1.69 -15.13
CA ALA A 109 1.85 0.70 -15.84
C ALA A 109 0.46 0.50 -15.20
N ALA A 110 0.39 0.54 -13.87
CA ALA A 110 -0.87 0.36 -13.14
C ALA A 110 -1.78 1.59 -13.18
N LEU A 111 -1.23 2.81 -13.19
CA LEU A 111 -1.98 4.07 -13.15
C LEU A 111 -3.17 4.14 -14.13
N PRO A 112 -3.00 3.93 -15.46
CA PRO A 112 -4.12 4.05 -16.38
C PRO A 112 -5.21 3.01 -16.11
N LEU A 113 -4.85 1.83 -15.58
CA LEU A 113 -5.79 0.77 -15.24
C LEU A 113 -6.63 1.15 -14.00
N LEU A 114 -5.98 1.66 -12.95
CA LEU A 114 -6.65 2.06 -11.72
C LEU A 114 -7.50 3.32 -11.91
N LYS A 115 -7.03 4.26 -12.74
CA LYS A 115 -7.78 5.43 -13.19
C LYS A 115 -9.07 5.04 -13.90
N ALA A 116 -8.99 4.09 -14.84
CA ALA A 116 -10.18 3.58 -15.53
C ALA A 116 -11.12 2.76 -14.62
N LEU A 117 -10.62 2.24 -13.50
CA LEU A 117 -11.41 1.52 -12.49
C LEU A 117 -12.00 2.44 -11.41
N GLY A 118 -11.56 3.71 -11.32
CA GLY A 118 -12.06 4.68 -10.34
C GLY A 118 -11.71 4.31 -8.89
N VAL A 119 -10.57 3.66 -8.65
CA VAL A 119 -10.16 3.17 -7.32
C VAL A 119 -8.81 3.74 -6.89
N PRO A 120 -8.58 3.99 -5.59
CA PRO A 120 -7.35 4.59 -5.12
C PRO A 120 -6.15 3.64 -5.14
N LEU A 121 -4.95 4.21 -5.25
CA LEU A 121 -3.66 3.55 -5.08
C LEU A 121 -2.93 4.11 -3.86
N MET A 122 -2.68 3.28 -2.87
CA MET A 122 -1.86 3.58 -1.71
C MET A 122 -0.42 3.10 -1.92
N LEU A 123 0.56 3.90 -1.52
CA LEU A 123 1.99 3.60 -1.70
C LEU A 123 2.73 3.69 -0.36
N HIS A 124 3.53 2.68 -0.04
CA HIS A 124 4.62 2.83 0.91
C HIS A 124 5.80 3.40 0.11
N ALA A 125 6.11 4.67 0.36
CA ALA A 125 6.99 5.46 -0.47
C ALA A 125 8.39 5.54 0.13
N GLU A 126 9.18 4.49 -0.04
CA GLU A 126 10.63 4.53 0.17
C GLU A 126 11.32 3.95 -1.06
N ILE A 127 12.39 4.59 -1.53
CA ILE A 127 13.33 4.01 -2.51
C ILE A 127 14.67 3.87 -1.80
N VAL A 128 15.02 2.62 -1.49
CA VAL A 128 16.23 2.28 -0.74
C VAL A 128 17.46 2.29 -1.65
N ASP A 129 18.59 2.67 -1.07
CA ASP A 129 19.93 2.53 -1.67
C ASP A 129 20.91 1.96 -0.64
N ASP A 130 22.11 1.61 -1.10
CA ASP A 130 23.16 1.02 -0.28
C ASP A 130 24.02 2.07 0.45
N ASP A 131 23.72 3.37 0.32
CA ASP A 131 24.48 4.47 0.95
C ASP A 131 24.07 4.66 2.42
N VAL A 132 24.00 3.58 3.17
CA VAL A 132 23.58 3.54 4.57
C VAL A 132 24.61 2.76 5.40
N PRO A 133 24.78 3.06 6.70
CA PRO A 133 25.75 2.36 7.53
C PRO A 133 25.56 0.84 7.47
N GLU A 134 26.57 0.05 7.10
CA GLU A 134 26.45 -1.41 7.06
C GLU A 134 26.64 -2.05 8.44
N GLU A 135 27.57 -1.50 9.22
CA GLU A 135 27.93 -2.00 10.55
C GLU A 135 27.21 -1.22 11.66
N GLY A 136 26.83 -1.93 12.72
CA GLY A 136 26.27 -1.38 13.95
C GLY A 136 25.39 -2.36 14.71
N ASP A 137 24.80 -1.92 15.82
CA ASP A 137 23.90 -2.73 16.62
C ASP A 137 22.46 -2.60 16.10
N PRO A 138 21.81 -3.67 15.64
CA PRO A 138 20.40 -3.62 15.21
C PRO A 138 19.42 -3.27 16.33
N HIS A 139 19.84 -3.30 17.60
CA HIS A 139 19.03 -2.85 18.74
C HIS A 139 19.25 -1.37 19.07
N ASP A 140 20.22 -0.70 18.44
CA ASP A 140 20.39 0.74 18.56
C ASP A 140 19.40 1.46 17.64
N TYR A 141 18.52 2.25 18.26
CA TYR A 141 17.50 3.02 17.55
C TYR A 141 18.10 4.04 16.57
N ALA A 142 19.21 4.70 16.93
CA ALA A 142 19.84 5.69 16.06
C ALA A 142 20.45 5.01 14.83
N TRP A 143 21.03 3.83 15.00
CA TRP A 143 21.53 3.01 13.90
C TRP A 143 20.39 2.56 12.97
N PHE A 144 19.28 2.06 13.55
CA PHE A 144 18.10 1.68 12.77
C PHE A 144 17.56 2.85 11.93
N LEU A 145 17.44 4.04 12.51
CA LEU A 145 17.01 5.24 11.77
C LEU A 145 17.98 5.63 10.65
N ALA A 146 19.30 5.54 10.89
CA ALA A 146 20.30 5.87 9.88
C ALA A 146 20.26 4.93 8.66
N ARG A 147 19.68 3.73 8.80
CA ARG A 147 19.44 2.77 7.71
C ARG A 147 18.20 3.08 6.87
N ARG A 148 17.33 3.99 7.34
CA ARG A 148 16.10 4.45 6.66
C ARG A 148 16.03 5.98 6.69
N PRO A 149 17.01 6.67 6.08
CA PRO A 149 17.10 8.12 6.13
C PRO A 149 15.97 8.77 5.31
N GLU A 150 15.59 10.00 5.67
CA GLU A 150 14.50 10.75 5.05
C GLU A 150 14.61 10.87 3.52
N ARG A 151 15.83 10.87 2.98
CA ARG A 151 16.08 10.91 1.54
C ARG A 151 15.43 9.75 0.78
N PHE A 152 15.21 8.60 1.41
CA PHE A 152 14.52 7.46 0.76
C PHE A 152 13.06 7.79 0.48
N GLU A 153 12.40 8.42 1.45
CA GLU A 153 11.01 8.86 1.31
C GLU A 153 10.90 10.01 0.31
N GLU A 154 11.81 10.98 0.39
CA GLU A 154 11.85 12.11 -0.54
C GLU A 154 12.03 11.66 -2.00
N ARG A 155 12.97 10.72 -2.25
CA ARG A 155 13.20 10.17 -3.59
C ARG A 155 11.98 9.43 -4.11
N ALA A 156 11.32 8.66 -3.27
CA ALA A 156 10.09 7.96 -3.64
C ALA A 156 8.97 8.95 -4.00
N VAL A 157 8.79 10.00 -3.21
CA VAL A 157 7.81 11.06 -3.47
C VAL A 157 8.12 11.79 -4.78
N ASP A 158 9.38 12.12 -5.05
CA ASP A 158 9.79 12.75 -6.31
C ASP A 158 9.44 11.86 -7.52
N GLU A 159 9.70 10.56 -7.43
CA GLU A 159 9.33 9.58 -8.46
C GLU A 159 7.82 9.42 -8.64
N ILE A 160 7.05 9.37 -7.56
CA ILE A 160 5.58 9.32 -7.61
C ILE A 160 5.02 10.56 -8.31
N ILE A 161 5.49 11.75 -7.95
CA ILE A 161 5.10 13.02 -8.58
C ILE A 161 5.49 13.01 -10.07
N ARG A 162 6.69 12.53 -10.40
CA ARG A 162 7.17 12.43 -11.79
C ARG A 162 6.25 11.53 -12.61
N VAL A 163 5.94 10.32 -12.11
CA VAL A 163 5.07 9.36 -12.79
C VAL A 163 3.66 9.92 -12.97
N LEU A 164 3.09 10.53 -11.93
CA LEU A 164 1.75 11.16 -12.02
C LEU A 164 1.68 12.31 -13.02
N ARG A 165 2.75 13.10 -13.17
CA ARG A 165 2.80 14.18 -14.17
C ARG A 165 2.92 13.68 -15.60
N GLN A 166 3.54 12.52 -15.80
CA GLN A 166 3.72 11.93 -17.13
C GLN A 166 2.48 11.19 -17.61
N ASP A 167 1.67 10.66 -16.71
CA ASP A 167 0.46 9.93 -17.05
C ASP A 167 -0.71 10.88 -17.39
N THR A 168 -1.03 10.97 -18.68
CA THR A 168 -2.10 11.82 -19.22
C THR A 168 -3.46 11.14 -19.33
N SER A 169 -3.58 9.90 -18.87
CA SER A 169 -4.84 9.16 -18.91
C SER A 169 -5.93 9.81 -18.05
N ALA A 170 -7.17 9.76 -18.55
CA ALA A 170 -8.34 10.25 -17.82
C ALA A 170 -8.61 9.36 -16.60
N ALA A 171 -9.09 9.97 -15.51
CA ALA A 171 -9.41 9.28 -14.27
C ALA A 171 -10.91 9.28 -14.03
N GLU A 172 -11.49 8.10 -13.78
CA GLU A 172 -12.85 7.98 -13.28
C GLU A 172 -12.94 8.54 -11.85
N PRO A 173 -14.11 9.07 -11.43
CA PRO A 173 -14.34 9.50 -10.06
C PRO A 173 -13.99 8.40 -9.06
N GLY A 174 -13.29 8.78 -7.98
CA GLY A 174 -12.82 7.84 -6.95
C GLY A 174 -11.34 7.48 -7.07
N PHE A 175 -10.69 7.75 -8.20
CA PHE A 175 -9.25 7.59 -8.33
C PHE A 175 -8.47 8.66 -7.55
N GLY A 176 -7.40 8.24 -6.87
CA GLY A 176 -6.39 9.08 -6.26
C GLY A 176 -5.19 8.26 -5.81
N VAL A 177 -4.05 8.91 -5.61
CA VAL A 177 -2.86 8.29 -5.01
C VAL A 177 -2.73 8.75 -3.56
N HIS A 178 -2.52 7.82 -2.65
CA HIS A 178 -2.30 8.07 -1.24
C HIS A 178 -0.89 7.63 -0.83
N VAL A 179 -0.09 8.53 -0.27
CA VAL A 179 1.22 8.20 0.29
C VAL A 179 1.05 7.87 1.76
N ALA A 180 1.30 6.61 2.12
CA ALA A 180 1.12 6.13 3.48
C ALA A 180 2.25 6.60 4.41
N HIS A 181 1.92 6.81 5.68
CA HIS A 181 2.82 6.97 6.83
C HIS A 181 4.07 7.84 6.56
N VAL A 182 3.84 9.06 6.06
CA VAL A 182 4.90 10.04 5.77
C VAL A 182 5.58 10.47 7.07
N SER A 183 6.90 10.35 7.09
CA SER A 183 7.74 10.63 8.25
C SER A 183 8.66 11.83 8.05
N SER A 184 8.93 12.22 6.81
CA SER A 184 9.77 13.38 6.46
C SER A 184 8.94 14.64 6.27
N ALA A 185 9.30 15.70 7.00
CA ALA A 185 8.73 17.02 6.79
C ALA A 185 9.01 17.57 5.37
N LEU A 186 10.17 17.20 4.78
CA LEU A 186 10.52 17.61 3.42
C LEU A 186 9.65 16.90 2.37
N ALA A 187 9.38 15.60 2.55
CA ALA A 187 8.45 14.86 1.73
C ALA A 187 7.04 15.47 1.80
N LEU A 188 6.57 15.84 2.99
CA LEU A 188 5.27 16.50 3.18
C LEU A 188 5.16 17.82 2.40
N VAL A 189 6.19 18.67 2.43
CA VAL A 189 6.22 19.93 1.67
C VAL A 189 6.10 19.68 0.15
N LYS A 190 6.80 18.65 -0.35
CA LYS A 190 6.73 18.25 -1.77
C LYS A 190 5.33 17.78 -2.15
N LEU A 191 4.70 16.95 -1.32
CA LEU A 191 3.35 16.43 -1.53
C LEU A 191 2.32 17.56 -1.51
N GLN A 192 2.41 18.49 -0.56
CA GLN A 192 1.53 19.67 -0.50
C GLN A 192 1.66 20.54 -1.75
N ALA A 193 2.89 20.81 -2.20
CA ALA A 193 3.13 21.59 -3.42
C ALA A 193 2.60 20.88 -4.68
N ALA A 194 2.66 19.55 -4.72
CA ALA A 194 2.12 18.75 -5.81
C ALA A 194 0.59 18.71 -5.82
N GLN A 195 -0.04 18.58 -4.66
CA GLN A 195 -1.49 18.64 -4.48
C GLN A 195 -2.04 20.02 -4.87
N ALA A 196 -1.36 21.11 -4.46
CA ALA A 196 -1.73 22.48 -4.85
C ALA A 196 -1.66 22.73 -6.38
N LYS A 197 -0.88 21.92 -7.10
CA LYS A 197 -0.81 21.93 -8.57
C LYS A 197 -1.85 21.00 -9.24
N GLY A 198 -2.76 20.42 -8.46
CA GLY A 198 -3.87 19.61 -8.95
C GLY A 198 -3.54 18.13 -9.15
N LEU A 199 -2.39 17.63 -8.69
CA LEU A 199 -2.16 16.18 -8.68
C LEU A 199 -3.13 15.51 -7.68
N PRO A 200 -3.70 14.34 -8.01
CA PRO A 200 -4.69 13.66 -7.18
C PRO A 200 -4.00 12.91 -6.02
N LEU A 201 -3.34 13.66 -5.14
CA LEU A 201 -2.53 13.14 -4.04
C LEU A 201 -3.19 13.40 -2.68
N THR A 202 -3.04 12.44 -1.77
CA THR A 202 -3.30 12.56 -0.34
C THR A 202 -2.18 11.88 0.44
N THR A 203 -2.10 12.12 1.74
CA THR A 203 -1.08 11.49 2.60
C THR A 203 -1.62 11.33 4.02
N GLU A 204 -1.07 10.35 4.73
CA GLU A 204 -1.21 10.17 6.19
C GLU A 204 0.15 10.07 6.88
#